data_AF-A0A6N2EBA2-F1
#
_entry.id   AF-A0A6N2EBA2-F1
#
_cell.length_a   1.000
_cell.length_b   1.000
_cell.length_c   1.000
_cell.angle_alpha   90.00
_cell.angle_beta   90.00
_cell.angle_gamma   90.00
#
_symmetry.space_group_name_H-M   'P 1'
#
loop_
_entity.id
_entity.type
_entity.pdbx_description
1 polymer ?
#
loop_
_entity_poly.entity_id
_entity_poly.type
_entity_poly.pdbx_seq_one_letter_code
_entity_poly.pdbx_strand_id
1 'polypeptide(L)'
;MRFVIRPTADPKNDVDLTERLTAAIAEEIWLRYGGNERLNWLEAELHLQSILGGESAPRRSGGRRDSLLVTRRLHDAARRDRESVGVR
;
A
#
# COMPACT_ATOMS: atom_id res chain seq x y z
N MET A 1 12.87 11.53 -12.94
CA MET A 1 11.69 11.23 -12.09
C MET A 1 11.02 12.55 -11.72
N ARG A 2 9.70 12.58 -11.52
CA ARG A 2 8.98 13.80 -11.12
C ARG A 2 7.91 13.50 -10.05
N PHE A 3 7.94 14.20 -8.93
CA PHE A 3 6.98 14.14 -7.84
C PHE A 3 6.14 15.42 -7.82
N VAL A 4 4.87 15.29 -8.22
CA VAL A 4 3.94 16.42 -8.31
C VAL A 4 2.77 16.16 -7.37
N ILE A 5 2.45 17.15 -6.53
CA ILE A 5 1.24 17.13 -5.72
C ILE A 5 0.25 18.16 -6.23
N ARG A 6 -1.03 17.85 -6.07
CA ARG A 6 -2.13 18.80 -6.23
C ARG A 6 -2.74 19.07 -4.86
N PRO A 7 -2.47 20.23 -4.25
CA PRO A 7 -3.04 20.56 -2.95
C PRO A 7 -4.57 20.60 -3.01
N THR A 8 -5.25 20.04 -2.00
CA THR A 8 -6.73 20.09 -1.95
C THR A 8 -7.25 21.51 -1.75
N ALA A 9 -6.49 22.37 -1.07
CA ALA A 9 -6.82 23.77 -0.86
C ALA A 9 -6.68 24.63 -2.14
N ASP A 10 -5.89 24.16 -3.10
CA ASP A 10 -5.69 24.84 -4.38
C ASP A 10 -5.57 23.81 -5.52
N PRO A 11 -6.72 23.25 -5.96
CA PRO A 11 -6.73 22.13 -6.90
C PRO A 11 -6.37 22.53 -8.34
N LYS A 12 -6.14 23.82 -8.62
CA LYS A 12 -5.77 24.30 -9.96
C LYS A 12 -4.26 24.32 -10.16
N ASN A 13 -3.49 24.24 -9.07
CA ASN A 13 -2.05 24.41 -9.10
C ASN A 13 -1.35 23.09 -8.75
N ASP A 14 -0.54 22.62 -9.68
CA ASP A 14 0.33 21.47 -9.50
C ASP A 14 1.68 21.96 -8.96
N VAL A 15 2.15 21.37 -7.87
CA VAL A 15 3.42 21.74 -7.22
C VAL A 15 4.40 20.59 -7.40
N ASP A 16 5.50 20.88 -8.10
CA ASP A 16 6.64 19.96 -8.20
C ASP A 16 7.47 20.04 -6.92
N LEU A 17 7.55 18.93 -6.20
CA LEU A 17 8.34 18.82 -4.96
C LEU A 17 9.54 17.91 -5.12
N THR A 18 9.88 17.49 -6.35
CA THR A 18 10.94 16.51 -6.61
C THR A 18 12.24 16.91 -5.92
N GLU A 19 12.76 18.09 -6.24
CA GLU A 19 14.04 18.57 -5.71
C GLU A 19 13.99 18.78 -4.20
N ARG A 20 12.89 19.35 -3.68
CA ARG A 20 12.73 19.63 -2.25
C ARG A 20 12.68 18.35 -1.42
N LEU A 21 12.01 17.31 -1.93
CA LEU A 21 11.95 16.01 -1.26
C LEU A 21 13.29 15.30 -1.34
N THR A 22 13.95 15.30 -2.50
CA THR A 22 15.29 14.72 -2.62
C THR A 22 16.27 15.40 -1.65
N ALA A 23 16.24 16.73 -1.56
CA ALA A 23 17.07 17.49 -0.62
C ALA A 23 16.81 17.09 0.84
N ALA A 24 15.53 17.00 1.23
CA ALA A 24 15.16 16.61 2.59
C ALA A 24 15.62 15.18 2.94
N ILE A 25 15.53 14.25 2.00
CA ILE A 25 16.03 12.88 2.18
C ILE A 25 17.56 12.88 2.28
N ALA A 26 18.26 13.63 1.43
CA ALA A 26 19.71 13.72 1.45
C ALA A 26 20.23 14.34 2.76
N GLU A 27 19.55 15.37 3.27
CA GLU A 27 19.82 15.97 4.59
C GLU A 27 19.62 14.96 5.72
N GLU A 28 18.54 14.19 5.69
CA GLU A 28 18.29 13.15 6.69
C GLU A 28 19.37 12.05 6.67
N ILE A 29 19.83 11.64 5.47
CA ILE A 29 20.95 10.70 5.32
C ILE A 29 22.23 11.28 5.93
N TRP A 30 22.53 12.56 5.63
CA TRP A 30 23.68 13.24 6.19
C TRP A 30 23.63 13.31 7.72
N LEU A 31 22.49 13.69 8.29
CA LEU A 31 22.32 13.83 9.74
C LEU A 31 22.49 12.49 10.47
N ARG A 32 22.08 11.37 9.86
CA ARG A 32 22.15 10.04 10.47
C ARG A 32 23.47 9.32 10.25
N TYR A 33 24.07 9.48 9.08
CA TYR A 33 25.18 8.63 8.62
C TYR A 33 26.40 9.44 8.13
N GLY A 34 26.28 10.75 7.97
CA GLY A 34 27.32 11.60 7.38
C GLY A 34 27.56 11.23 5.92
N GLY A 35 28.83 11.14 5.53
CA GLY A 35 29.25 10.61 4.23
C GLY A 35 29.64 11.67 3.21
N ASN A 36 29.43 11.35 1.93
CA ASN A 36 29.72 12.27 0.83
C ASN A 36 28.41 12.88 0.33
N GLU A 37 28.36 14.21 0.23
CA GLU A 37 27.16 14.96 -0.18
C GLU A 37 26.57 14.43 -1.50
N ARG A 38 27.41 14.19 -2.52
CA ARG A 38 26.93 13.70 -3.82
C ARG A 38 26.37 12.28 -3.75
N LEU A 39 26.98 11.41 -2.94
CA LEU A 39 26.46 10.07 -2.73
C LEU A 39 25.13 10.09 -1.98
N ASN A 40 24.99 11.00 -1.00
CA ASN A 40 23.73 11.16 -0.26
C ASN A 40 22.60 11.65 -1.17
N TRP A 41 22.90 12.57 -2.09
CA TRP A 41 21.96 13.01 -3.13
C TRP A 41 21.55 11.87 -4.07
N LEU A 42 22.51 11.07 -4.54
CA LEU A 42 22.22 9.92 -5.40
C LEU A 42 21.33 8.90 -4.69
N GLU A 43 21.65 8.58 -3.43
CA GLU A 43 20.87 7.65 -2.62
C GLU A 43 19.45 8.19 -2.36
N ALA A 44 19.33 9.49 -2.07
CA ALA A 44 18.05 10.16 -1.91
C ALA A 44 17.16 10.06 -3.15
N GLU A 45 17.73 10.24 -4.34
CA GLU A 45 17.00 10.08 -5.61
C GLU A 45 16.52 8.65 -5.81
N LEU A 46 17.39 7.66 -5.58
CA LEU A 46 17.03 6.23 -5.68
C LEU A 46 15.93 5.85 -4.68
N HIS A 47 16.02 6.37 -3.46
CA HIS A 47 15.01 6.15 -2.44
C HIS A 47 13.65 6.74 -2.86
N LEU A 48 13.63 7.97 -3.38
CA LEU A 48 12.39 8.60 -3.86
C LEU A 48 11.81 7.87 -5.08
N GLN A 49 12.65 7.33 -5.97
CA GLN A 49 12.22 6.47 -7.08
C GLN A 49 11.57 5.18 -6.57
N SER A 50 12.12 4.57 -5.51
CA SER A 50 11.54 3.37 -4.89
C SER A 50 10.16 3.65 -4.31
N ILE A 51 9.98 4.77 -3.62
CA ILE A 51 8.69 5.19 -3.06
C ILE A 51 7.65 5.35 -4.17
N LEU A 52 8.02 6.01 -5.28
CA LEU A 52 7.13 6.24 -6.41
C LEU A 52 6.86 4.99 -7.25
N GLY A 53 7.86 4.11 -7.39
CA GLY A 53 7.76 2.85 -8.13
C GLY A 53 6.98 1.76 -7.39
N GLY A 54 6.86 1.85 -6.07
CA GLY A 54 6.16 0.88 -5.22
C GLY A 54 4.62 0.91 -5.32
N GLU A 55 4.02 1.94 -5.93
CA GLU A 55 2.56 2.10 -6.02
C GLU A 55 1.89 1.47 -7.26
N SER A 56 2.59 0.62 -8.02
CA SER A 56 1.95 -0.19 -9.08
C SER A 56 1.24 -1.46 -8.57
N ALA A 57 1.13 -1.65 -7.25
CA ALA A 57 0.25 -2.68 -6.68
C ALA A 57 -1.19 -2.15 -6.64
N PRO A 58 -2.19 -2.85 -7.23
CA PRO A 58 -3.56 -2.38 -7.22
C PRO A 58 -4.06 -2.31 -5.78
N ARG A 59 -4.30 -1.08 -5.30
CA ARG A 59 -5.07 -0.82 -4.08
C ARG A 59 -6.44 -1.46 -4.30
N ARG A 60 -6.65 -2.66 -3.73
CA ARG A 60 -7.98 -3.24 -3.55
C ARG A 60 -8.76 -2.30 -2.66
N SER A 61 -9.52 -1.40 -3.28
CA SER A 61 -10.56 -0.59 -2.66
C SER A 61 -11.66 -1.53 -2.16
N GLY A 62 -11.43 -2.11 -0.98
CA GLY A 62 -12.42 -2.82 -0.18
C GLY A 62 -13.46 -1.84 0.33
N GLY A 63 -14.46 -1.55 -0.51
CA GLY A 63 -15.61 -0.71 -0.19
C GLY A 63 -16.92 -1.48 -0.37
N ARG A 64 -17.35 -2.13 0.73
CA ARG A 64 -18.73 -2.54 1.07
C ARG A 64 -19.59 -3.24 0.01
N ARG A 65 -19.79 -4.56 0.22
CA ARG A 65 -21.07 -5.24 0.53
C ARG A 65 -20.80 -6.75 0.48
N ASP A 66 -20.91 -7.41 1.63
CA ASP A 66 -21.33 -8.82 1.80
C ASP A 66 -21.04 -9.29 3.25
N SER A 67 -21.49 -8.49 4.21
CA SER A 67 -22.03 -9.05 5.46
C SER A 67 -23.52 -9.22 5.22
N LEU A 68 -23.89 -10.36 4.65
CA LEU A 68 -25.21 -11.00 4.74
C LEU A 68 -25.12 -12.30 3.94
N LEU A 69 -24.49 -13.33 4.51
CA LEU A 69 -24.74 -14.76 4.27
C LEU A 69 -23.86 -15.64 5.18
N VAL A 70 -23.73 -15.27 6.46
CA VAL A 70 -23.66 -16.29 7.50
C VAL A 70 -25.10 -16.70 7.78
N THR A 71 -25.34 -18.01 7.88
CA THR A 71 -26.60 -18.74 8.13
C THR A 71 -27.40 -19.25 6.94
N ARG A 72 -26.80 -20.02 6.01
CA ARG A 72 -27.54 -21.13 5.34
C ARG A 72 -26.71 -22.24 4.68
N ARG A 73 -25.59 -22.68 5.26
CA ARG A 73 -24.95 -23.96 4.88
C ARG A 73 -24.32 -24.71 6.07
N LEU A 74 -24.91 -24.56 7.25
CA LEU A 74 -24.67 -25.43 8.41
C LEU A 74 -25.79 -26.46 8.61
N HIS A 75 -26.73 -26.59 7.67
CA HIS A 75 -27.88 -27.50 7.79
C HIS A 75 -27.81 -28.76 6.90
N ASP A 76 -26.86 -28.88 5.97
CA ASP A 76 -26.75 -30.06 5.08
C ASP A 76 -25.68 -31.08 5.51
N ALA A 77 -24.91 -30.81 6.57
CA ALA A 77 -23.93 -31.76 7.10
C ALA A 77 -24.52 -32.77 8.12
N ALA A 78 -25.74 -32.54 8.62
CA ALA A 78 -26.36 -33.36 9.68
C ALA A 78 -27.30 -34.48 9.16
N ARG A 79 -27.23 -34.84 7.88
CA ARG A 79 -28.11 -35.87 7.29
C ARG A 79 -27.38 -37.06 6.65
N ARG A 80 -26.05 -37.13 6.74
CA ARG A 80 -25.24 -38.25 6.22
C ARG A 80 -24.59 -39.13 7.29
N ASP A 81 -25.03 -39.02 8.54
CA ASP A 81 -24.55 -39.84 9.67
C ASP A 81 -25.65 -40.71 10.31
N ARG A 82 -26.78 -40.89 9.60
CA ARG A 82 -27.92 -41.70 10.05
C ARG A 82 -28.23 -42.93 9.17
N GLU A 83 -27.38 -43.27 8.21
CA GLU A 83 -27.54 -44.48 7.38
C GLU A 83 -26.50 -45.58 7.67
N SER A 84 -25.61 -45.38 8.64
CA SER A 84 -24.59 -46.37 9.03
C SER A 84 -24.84 -47.01 10.41
N VAL A 85 -26.06 -46.92 10.95
CA VAL A 85 -26.47 -47.66 12.16
C VAL A 85 -27.84 -48.29 11.99
N GLY A 86 -27.83 -49.59 11.73
CA GLY A 86 -28.99 -50.49 11.70
C GLY A 86 -29.01 -51.27 10.38
N VAL A 87 -29.02 -52.60 10.33
CA VAL A 87 -29.32 -53.64 11.30
C VAL A 87 -28.59 -54.90 10.83
N ARG A 88 -28.32 -55.79 11.78
CA ARG A 88 -27.89 -57.17 11.58
C ARG A 88 -28.79 -57.95 10.63
#